data_AF-A0A2W5TE99-F1
#
_entry.id   AF-A0A2W5TE99-F1
#
_cell.length_a   1.000
_cell.length_b   1.000
_cell.length_c   1.000
_cell.angle_alpha   90.00
_cell.angle_beta   90.00
_cell.angle_gamma   90.00
#
_symmetry.space_group_name_H-M   'P 1'
#
loop_
_entity.id
_entity.type
_entity.pdbx_description
1 polymer ?
#
loop_
_entity_poly.entity_id
_entity_poly.type
_entity_poly.pdbx_seq_one_letter_code
_entity_poly.pdbx_strand_id
1 'polypeptide(L)'
;MRALTLLVTLSLSLSALAQEPAPPPAEAAAPDAASFAATLDELWKTRDGQGVAAKVDAAYREGLKAFPNDYAILWRAARARWWAADGIDDAGLKKQLAKEAWGYAKRAVAANATGLEGKYYTALSIGAYSQAVGILAALGEGLEGQFLENLEFAMKNGESFDRYGPHTTKGRYYWELPWPKRDLKKSKEELQKSIDKHPEHLRNYLFMAETLLKDGDAKGAKVQIDKALNGSESYDPPEARRVKKWAKGVEKQIDAAL
;
A
#
# COMPACT_ATOMS: atom_id res chain seq x y z
N MET A 1 86.55 60.16 -11.91
CA MET A 1 86.26 58.71 -11.76
C MET A 1 84.97 58.57 -10.98
N ARG A 2 83.87 58.15 -11.63
CA ARG A 2 82.56 57.95 -11.00
C ARG A 2 82.50 56.51 -10.49
N ALA A 3 82.37 56.32 -9.17
CA ALA A 3 82.09 55.03 -8.55
C ALA A 3 80.58 54.93 -8.31
N LEU A 4 79.98 53.91 -8.91
CA LEU A 4 78.55 53.63 -8.88
C LEU A 4 78.27 52.71 -7.69
N THR A 5 77.62 53.20 -6.64
CA THR A 5 77.19 52.37 -5.50
C THR A 5 75.77 51.88 -5.77
N LEU A 6 75.64 50.57 -6.01
CA LEU A 6 74.38 49.87 -6.26
C LEU A 6 73.69 49.58 -4.92
N LEU A 7 72.53 50.20 -4.67
CA LEU A 7 71.68 49.90 -3.52
C LEU A 7 70.66 48.83 -3.92
N VAL A 8 70.76 47.63 -3.36
CA VAL A 8 69.78 46.54 -3.57
C VAL A 8 68.73 46.62 -2.47
N THR A 9 67.52 47.03 -2.80
CA THR A 9 66.35 46.98 -1.91
C THR A 9 65.62 45.64 -2.07
N LEU A 10 65.77 44.76 -1.08
CA LEU A 10 65.05 43.49 -0.99
C LEU A 10 63.61 43.76 -0.53
N SER A 11 62.64 43.60 -1.43
CA SER A 11 61.21 43.75 -1.12
C SER A 11 60.63 42.39 -0.75
N LEU A 12 60.31 42.17 0.54
CA LEU A 12 59.51 41.02 0.98
C LEU A 12 58.04 41.27 0.66
N SER A 13 57.54 40.67 -0.41
CA SER A 13 56.11 40.59 -0.70
C SER A 13 55.48 39.48 0.14
N LEU A 14 54.73 39.86 1.17
CA LEU A 14 53.83 38.96 1.90
C LEU A 14 52.64 38.61 0.98
N SER A 15 52.67 37.42 0.37
CA SER A 15 51.49 36.90 -0.33
C SER A 15 50.46 36.48 0.71
N ALA A 16 49.51 37.37 1.01
CA ALA A 16 48.28 36.98 1.69
C ALA A 16 47.50 36.06 0.75
N LEU A 17 47.48 34.75 1.04
CA LEU A 17 46.55 33.81 0.44
C LEU A 17 45.15 34.24 0.85
N ALA A 18 44.47 35.00 0.00
CA ALA A 18 43.05 35.23 0.12
C ALA A 18 42.35 33.88 -0.06
N GLN A 19 41.87 33.33 1.05
CA GLN A 19 41.03 32.14 1.04
C GLN A 19 39.72 32.52 0.34
N GLU A 20 39.48 31.98 -0.85
CA GLU A 20 38.23 32.21 -1.57
C GLU A 20 37.05 31.82 -0.66
N PRO A 21 36.00 32.66 -0.56
CA PRO A 21 34.83 32.31 0.20
C PRO A 21 34.24 31.01 -0.34
N ALA A 22 33.98 30.04 0.56
CA ALA A 22 33.36 28.79 0.19
C ALA A 22 32.06 29.07 -0.60
N PRO A 23 31.80 28.34 -1.70
CA PRO A 23 30.55 28.51 -2.44
C PRO A 23 29.37 28.33 -1.48
N PRO A 24 28.30 29.12 -1.63
CA PRO A 24 27.11 28.96 -0.80
C PRO A 24 26.64 27.50 -0.88
N PRO A 25 26.15 26.91 0.23
CA PRO A 25 25.62 25.56 0.20
C PRO A 25 24.61 25.44 -0.93
N ALA A 26 24.75 24.43 -1.78
CA ALA A 26 23.84 24.19 -2.88
C ALA A 26 22.42 24.19 -2.33
N GLU A 27 21.60 25.15 -2.77
CA GLU A 27 20.21 25.24 -2.41
C GLU A 27 19.55 23.90 -2.78
N ALA A 28 19.00 23.20 -1.79
CA ALA A 28 18.43 21.88 -2.01
C ALA A 28 17.39 22.00 -3.14
N ALA A 29 17.60 21.27 -4.24
CA ALA A 29 16.69 21.32 -5.39
C ALA A 29 15.25 21.09 -4.91
N ALA A 30 14.32 21.89 -5.43
CA ALA A 30 12.90 21.74 -5.11
C ALA A 30 12.47 20.28 -5.37
N PRO A 31 11.63 19.69 -4.49
CA PRO A 31 11.24 18.29 -4.63
C PRO A 31 10.46 18.07 -5.93
N ASP A 32 10.86 17.06 -6.70
CA ASP A 32 10.13 16.58 -7.87
C ASP A 32 9.11 15.48 -7.50
N ALA A 33 8.27 15.07 -8.46
CA ALA A 33 7.24 14.06 -8.20
C ALA A 33 7.84 12.71 -7.76
N ALA A 34 9.02 12.35 -8.28
CA ALA A 34 9.71 11.12 -7.93
C ALA A 34 10.17 11.12 -6.46
N SER A 35 10.61 12.27 -5.94
CA SER A 35 11.03 12.42 -4.54
C SER A 35 9.85 12.25 -3.56
N PHE A 36 8.66 12.73 -3.92
CA PHE A 36 7.43 12.47 -3.16
C PHE A 36 7.05 10.99 -3.19
N ALA A 37 7.12 10.35 -4.35
CA ALA A 37 6.84 8.92 -4.49
C ALA A 37 7.81 8.06 -3.65
N ALA A 38 9.11 8.38 -3.69
CA ALA A 38 10.14 7.70 -2.89
C ALA A 38 9.90 7.88 -1.39
N THR A 39 9.54 9.10 -0.95
CA THR A 39 9.19 9.38 0.45
C THR A 39 8.00 8.54 0.91
N LEU A 40 6.96 8.45 0.08
CA LEU A 40 5.77 7.64 0.37
C LEU A 40 6.11 6.14 0.47
N ASP A 41 7.02 5.63 -0.36
CA ASP A 41 7.46 4.24 -0.28
C ASP A 41 8.29 3.94 0.97
N GLU A 42 9.12 4.88 1.41
CA GLU A 42 9.87 4.73 2.66
C GLU A 42 8.93 4.69 3.87
N LEU A 43 7.99 5.65 3.94
CA LEU A 43 6.99 5.68 5.01
C LEU A 43 6.11 4.41 4.99
N TRP A 44 5.84 3.83 3.83
CA TRP A 44 5.01 2.64 3.69
C TRP A 44 5.55 1.42 4.44
N LYS A 45 6.87 1.29 4.53
CA LYS A 45 7.55 0.18 5.23
C LYS A 45 7.21 0.13 6.72
N THR A 46 6.85 1.27 7.31
CA THR A 46 6.51 1.43 8.74
C THR A 46 5.11 2.02 8.93
N ARG A 47 4.19 1.80 7.98
CA ARG A 47 2.87 2.45 7.90
C ARG A 47 1.95 2.30 9.12
N ASP A 48 2.19 1.34 9.99
CA ASP A 48 1.45 1.15 11.25
C ASP A 48 2.16 1.79 12.47
N GLY A 49 3.32 2.40 12.27
CA GLY A 49 4.08 3.13 13.28
C GLY A 49 3.37 4.40 13.74
N GLN A 50 3.63 4.79 14.99
CA GLN A 50 3.02 5.98 15.59
C GLN A 50 3.32 7.23 14.75
N GLY A 51 2.27 7.96 14.36
CA GLY A 51 2.38 9.19 13.57
C GLY A 51 2.74 8.99 12.08
N VAL A 52 3.04 7.76 11.63
CA VAL A 52 3.43 7.51 10.24
C VAL A 52 2.27 7.77 9.29
N ALA A 53 1.03 7.40 9.66
CA ALA A 53 -0.16 7.68 8.86
C ALA A 53 -0.34 9.18 8.56
N ALA A 54 -0.07 10.06 9.54
CA ALA A 54 -0.12 11.51 9.35
C ALA A 54 1.01 12.02 8.42
N LYS A 55 2.21 11.44 8.52
CA LYS A 55 3.32 11.76 7.61
C LYS A 55 3.02 11.33 6.17
N VAL A 56 2.44 10.14 5.98
CA VAL A 56 1.99 9.67 4.66
C VAL A 56 0.94 10.63 4.09
N ASP A 57 -0.03 11.04 4.92
CA ASP A 57 -1.07 12.00 4.53
C ASP A 57 -0.49 13.34 4.05
N ALA A 58 0.41 13.93 4.84
CA ALA A 58 1.08 15.16 4.48
C ALA A 58 1.87 15.00 3.17
N ALA A 59 2.66 13.93 3.04
CA ALA A 59 3.54 13.72 1.89
C ALA A 59 2.78 13.64 0.56
N TYR A 60 1.70 12.83 0.46
CA TYR A 60 0.97 12.78 -0.79
C TYR A 60 0.12 14.05 -1.03
N ARG A 61 -0.36 14.74 0.02
CA ARG A 61 -1.11 16.01 -0.14
C ARG A 61 -0.22 17.13 -0.67
N GLU A 62 0.98 17.25 -0.13
CA GLU A 62 1.99 18.20 -0.63
C GLU A 62 2.41 17.85 -2.05
N GLY A 63 2.67 16.56 -2.31
CA GLY A 63 3.00 16.06 -3.65
C GLY A 63 1.90 16.35 -4.68
N LEU A 64 0.63 16.10 -4.35
CA LEU A 64 -0.51 16.38 -5.24
C LEU A 64 -0.86 17.88 -5.34
N LYS A 65 -0.36 18.72 -4.44
CA LYS A 65 -0.45 20.18 -4.61
C LYS A 65 0.51 20.66 -5.70
N ALA A 66 1.73 20.11 -5.73
CA ALA A 66 2.74 20.44 -6.74
C ALA A 66 2.51 19.71 -8.08
N PHE A 67 2.06 18.46 -8.02
CA PHE A 67 1.87 17.57 -9.17
C PHE A 67 0.48 16.90 -9.14
N PRO A 68 -0.60 17.64 -9.48
CA PRO A 68 -1.97 17.20 -9.23
C PRO A 68 -2.39 15.91 -9.93
N ASN A 69 -1.79 15.57 -11.07
CA ASN A 69 -2.15 14.40 -11.84
C ASN A 69 -1.00 13.39 -11.94
N ASP A 70 -0.01 13.47 -11.05
CA ASP A 70 1.10 12.52 -11.08
C ASP A 70 0.64 11.11 -10.70
N TYR A 71 0.84 10.17 -11.61
CA TYR A 71 0.40 8.78 -11.46
C TYR A 71 1.00 8.12 -10.21
N ALA A 72 2.30 8.33 -9.98
CA ALA A 72 3.05 7.66 -8.93
C ALA A 72 2.59 8.09 -7.53
N ILE A 73 2.29 9.38 -7.35
CA ILE A 73 1.75 9.90 -6.10
C ILE A 73 0.30 9.46 -5.91
N LEU A 74 -0.52 9.49 -6.97
CA LEU A 74 -1.94 9.15 -6.90
C LEU A 74 -2.20 7.70 -6.46
N TRP A 75 -1.52 6.72 -7.05
CA TRP A 75 -1.77 5.32 -6.67
C TRP A 75 -1.26 5.02 -5.25
N ARG A 76 -0.19 5.70 -4.79
CA ARG A 76 0.31 5.58 -3.40
C ARG A 76 -0.65 6.22 -2.40
N ALA A 77 -1.27 7.35 -2.75
CA ALA A 77 -2.35 7.94 -1.95
C ALA A 77 -3.56 6.99 -1.85
N ALA A 78 -3.94 6.35 -2.97
CA ALA A 78 -5.00 5.34 -2.99
C ALA A 78 -4.67 4.15 -2.08
N ARG A 79 -3.46 3.59 -2.20
CA ARG A 79 -2.94 2.52 -1.33
C ARG A 79 -3.03 2.88 0.15
N ALA A 80 -2.57 4.08 0.52
CA ALA A 80 -2.59 4.54 1.90
C ALA A 80 -4.01 4.69 2.46
N ARG A 81 -4.92 5.29 1.69
CA ARG A 81 -6.32 5.46 2.11
C ARG A 81 -7.09 4.14 2.16
N TRP A 82 -6.84 3.24 1.22
CA TRP A 82 -7.41 1.89 1.26
C TRP A 82 -6.94 1.12 2.49
N TRP A 83 -5.64 1.16 2.81
CA TRP A 83 -5.10 0.51 4.01
C TRP A 83 -5.69 1.02 5.31
N ALA A 84 -5.95 2.33 5.40
CA ALA A 84 -6.64 2.92 6.53
C ALA A 84 -8.10 2.45 6.61
N ALA A 85 -8.81 2.36 5.47
CA ALA A 85 -10.17 1.86 5.40
C ALA A 85 -10.27 0.36 5.79
N ASP A 86 -9.37 -0.47 5.27
CA ASP A 86 -9.28 -1.91 5.57
C ASP A 86 -9.04 -2.16 7.07
N GLY A 87 -8.30 -1.27 7.73
CA GLY A 87 -7.88 -1.42 9.13
C GLY A 87 -8.87 -0.95 10.20
N ILE A 88 -10.05 -0.42 9.83
CA ILE A 88 -10.97 0.22 10.79
C ILE A 88 -12.34 -0.47 10.83
N ASP A 89 -12.93 -0.55 12.03
CA ASP A 89 -14.24 -1.16 12.22
C ASP A 89 -15.40 -0.16 12.09
N ASP A 90 -15.14 1.13 12.37
CA ASP A 90 -16.14 2.18 12.21
C ASP A 90 -16.58 2.30 10.75
N ALA A 91 -17.85 1.96 10.48
CA ALA A 91 -18.39 1.89 9.13
C ALA A 91 -18.43 3.26 8.44
N GLY A 92 -18.70 4.34 9.19
CA GLY A 92 -18.74 5.71 8.66
C GLY A 92 -17.38 6.16 8.17
N LEU A 93 -16.35 5.97 9.00
CA LEU A 93 -14.98 6.31 8.68
C LEU A 93 -14.39 5.38 7.61
N LYS A 94 -14.67 4.07 7.65
CA LYS A 94 -14.31 3.14 6.57
C LYS A 94 -14.89 3.61 5.24
N LYS A 95 -16.18 3.98 5.20
CA LYS A 95 -16.86 4.49 4.00
C LYS A 95 -16.17 5.75 3.46
N GLN A 96 -15.84 6.70 4.34
CA GLN A 96 -15.14 7.92 3.95
C GLN A 96 -13.76 7.60 3.35
N LEU A 97 -12.95 6.84 4.07
CA LEU A 97 -11.58 6.50 3.66
C LEU A 97 -11.56 5.69 2.36
N ALA A 98 -12.49 4.75 2.19
CA ALA A 98 -12.63 3.97 0.96
C ALA A 98 -13.03 4.85 -0.23
N LYS A 99 -13.93 5.84 -0.02
CA LYS A 99 -14.27 6.82 -1.06
C LYS A 99 -13.09 7.69 -1.46
N GLU A 100 -12.29 8.14 -0.50
CA GLU A 100 -11.07 8.91 -0.76
C GLU A 100 -10.05 8.06 -1.55
N ALA A 101 -9.82 6.82 -1.12
CA ALA A 101 -8.96 5.87 -1.81
C ALA A 101 -9.40 5.64 -3.25
N TRP A 102 -10.70 5.43 -3.46
CA TRP A 102 -11.29 5.25 -4.78
C TRP A 102 -11.12 6.50 -5.65
N GLY A 103 -11.30 7.69 -5.08
CA GLY A 103 -11.07 8.96 -5.77
C GLY A 103 -9.63 9.12 -6.28
N TYR A 104 -8.64 8.79 -5.45
CA TYR A 104 -7.23 8.80 -5.88
C TYR A 104 -6.94 7.72 -6.93
N ALA A 105 -7.48 6.50 -6.77
CA ALA A 105 -7.28 5.42 -7.73
C ALA A 105 -7.88 5.75 -9.11
N LYS A 106 -9.08 6.33 -9.16
CA LYS A 106 -9.70 6.80 -10.42
C LYS A 106 -8.87 7.86 -11.10
N ARG A 107 -8.31 8.81 -10.34
CA ARG A 107 -7.38 9.81 -10.89
C ARG A 107 -6.09 9.17 -11.40
N ALA A 108 -5.56 8.15 -10.71
CA ALA A 108 -4.41 7.40 -11.19
C ALA A 108 -4.71 6.71 -12.53
N VAL A 109 -5.86 6.05 -12.66
CA VAL A 109 -6.30 5.45 -13.94
C VAL A 109 -6.49 6.51 -15.03
N ALA A 110 -6.98 7.71 -14.69
CA ALA A 110 -7.08 8.81 -15.66
C ALA A 110 -5.70 9.34 -16.12
N ALA A 111 -4.71 9.37 -15.22
CA ALA A 111 -3.34 9.77 -15.52
C ALA A 111 -2.59 8.70 -16.33
N ASN A 112 -2.89 7.42 -16.09
CA ASN A 112 -2.32 6.29 -16.82
C ASN A 112 -3.33 5.13 -16.88
N ALA A 113 -4.03 5.02 -18.01
CA ALA A 113 -5.12 4.05 -18.19
C ALA A 113 -4.65 2.58 -18.20
N THR A 114 -3.38 2.33 -18.53
CA THR A 114 -2.76 1.00 -18.51
C THR A 114 -1.98 0.73 -17.22
N GLY A 115 -1.99 1.70 -16.29
CA GLY A 115 -1.34 1.60 -14.99
C GLY A 115 -1.97 0.52 -14.10
N LEU A 116 -1.18 -0.53 -13.81
CA LEU A 116 -1.60 -1.68 -13.02
C LEU A 116 -2.03 -1.30 -11.61
N GLU A 117 -1.27 -0.44 -10.93
CA GLU A 117 -1.52 -0.02 -9.56
C GLU A 117 -2.83 0.76 -9.44
N GLY A 118 -3.10 1.67 -10.38
CA GLY A 118 -4.34 2.44 -10.43
C GLY A 118 -5.57 1.53 -10.55
N LYS A 119 -5.50 0.52 -11.43
CA LYS A 119 -6.58 -0.47 -11.61
C LYS A 119 -6.74 -1.35 -10.36
N TYR A 120 -5.64 -1.88 -9.83
CA TYR A 120 -5.68 -2.73 -8.64
C TYR A 120 -6.26 -2.01 -7.40
N TYR A 121 -5.77 -0.79 -7.10
CA TYR A 121 -6.29 -0.01 -5.98
C TYR A 121 -7.70 0.54 -6.23
N THR A 122 -8.16 0.65 -7.48
CA THR A 122 -9.58 0.91 -7.77
C THR A 122 -10.45 -0.26 -7.30
N ALA A 123 -10.09 -1.50 -7.65
CA ALA A 123 -10.82 -2.68 -7.21
C ALA A 123 -10.83 -2.80 -5.68
N LEU A 124 -9.67 -2.68 -5.03
CA LEU A 124 -9.55 -2.73 -3.58
C LEU A 124 -10.40 -1.66 -2.87
N SER A 125 -10.39 -0.43 -3.37
CA SER A 125 -11.15 0.67 -2.79
C SER A 125 -12.67 0.49 -2.95
N ILE A 126 -13.12 -0.03 -4.09
CA ILE A 126 -14.53 -0.41 -4.29
C ILE A 126 -14.92 -1.52 -3.31
N GLY A 127 -14.05 -2.52 -3.11
CA GLY A 127 -14.26 -3.60 -2.13
C GLY A 127 -14.43 -3.06 -0.71
N ALA A 128 -13.52 -2.20 -0.25
CA ALA A 128 -13.59 -1.58 1.08
C ALA A 128 -14.86 -0.70 1.23
N TYR A 129 -15.23 0.05 0.19
CA TYR A 129 -16.47 0.82 0.18
C TYR A 129 -17.69 -0.08 0.30
N SER A 130 -17.71 -1.18 -0.46
CA SER A 130 -18.80 -2.16 -0.47
C SER A 130 -18.96 -2.83 0.90
N GLN A 131 -17.86 -3.16 1.58
CA GLN A 131 -17.89 -3.65 2.96
C GLN A 131 -18.46 -2.62 3.94
N ALA A 132 -18.20 -1.32 3.72
CA ALA A 132 -18.68 -0.24 4.58
C ALA A 132 -20.18 0.06 4.43
N VAL A 133 -20.70 0.01 3.21
CA VAL A 133 -22.12 0.30 2.92
C VAL A 133 -23.00 -0.96 2.94
N GLY A 134 -22.38 -2.13 2.96
CA GLY A 134 -23.04 -3.44 2.84
C GLY A 134 -23.01 -3.96 1.40
N ILE A 135 -22.64 -5.24 1.26
CA ILE A 135 -22.43 -5.87 -0.05
C ILE A 135 -23.70 -5.83 -0.91
N LEU A 136 -24.89 -6.06 -0.35
CA LEU A 136 -26.15 -6.01 -1.10
C LEU A 136 -26.44 -4.62 -1.68
N ALA A 137 -26.18 -3.55 -0.92
CA ALA A 137 -26.37 -2.18 -1.39
C ALA A 137 -25.39 -1.86 -2.54
N ALA A 138 -24.11 -2.23 -2.38
CA ALA A 138 -23.09 -2.05 -3.41
C ALA A 138 -23.40 -2.80 -4.72
N LEU A 139 -23.97 -4.01 -4.64
CA LEU A 139 -24.45 -4.75 -5.80
C LEU A 139 -25.58 -4.00 -6.52
N GLY A 140 -26.54 -3.45 -5.76
CA GLY A 140 -27.63 -2.62 -6.29
C GLY A 140 -27.15 -1.32 -6.96
N GLU A 141 -26.04 -0.76 -6.48
CA GLU A 141 -25.35 0.40 -7.11
C GLU A 141 -24.56 0.02 -8.38
N GLY A 142 -24.49 -1.26 -8.74
CA GLY A 142 -23.77 -1.73 -9.94
C GLY A 142 -22.24 -1.73 -9.78
N LEU A 143 -21.72 -1.71 -8.54
CA LEU A 143 -20.28 -1.63 -8.27
C LEU A 143 -19.53 -2.93 -8.59
N GLU A 144 -20.22 -4.07 -8.66
CA GLU A 144 -19.64 -5.39 -8.98
C GLU A 144 -18.90 -5.37 -10.32
N GLY A 145 -19.51 -4.77 -11.36
CA GLY A 145 -18.90 -4.70 -12.69
C GLY A 145 -17.60 -3.90 -12.69
N GLN A 146 -17.61 -2.72 -12.07
CA GLN A 146 -16.40 -1.90 -11.95
C GLN A 146 -15.33 -2.59 -11.11
N PHE A 147 -15.70 -3.25 -10.02
CA PHE A 147 -14.77 -4.04 -9.22
C PHE A 147 -14.09 -5.14 -10.04
N LEU A 148 -14.90 -5.95 -10.75
CA LEU A 148 -14.42 -7.10 -11.52
C LEU A 148 -13.56 -6.68 -12.71
N GLU A 149 -13.97 -5.67 -13.46
CA GLU A 149 -13.20 -5.16 -14.61
C GLU A 149 -11.78 -4.75 -14.20
N ASN A 150 -11.66 -4.00 -13.10
CA ASN A 150 -10.39 -3.52 -12.59
C ASN A 150 -9.53 -4.66 -12.00
N LEU A 151 -10.16 -5.59 -11.27
CA LEU A 151 -9.45 -6.73 -10.68
C LEU A 151 -8.95 -7.70 -11.75
N GLU A 152 -9.78 -8.03 -12.74
CA GLU A 152 -9.42 -8.95 -13.82
C GLU A 152 -8.36 -8.35 -14.76
N PHE A 153 -8.37 -7.03 -14.94
CA PHE A 153 -7.23 -6.34 -15.57
C PHE A 153 -5.94 -6.59 -14.80
N ALA A 154 -5.95 -6.46 -13.46
CA ALA A 154 -4.76 -6.69 -12.65
C ALA A 154 -4.32 -8.15 -12.69
N MET A 155 -5.25 -9.10 -12.63
CA MET A 155 -4.94 -10.54 -12.78
C MET A 155 -4.29 -10.84 -14.14
N LYS A 156 -4.77 -10.23 -15.22
CA LYS A 156 -4.26 -10.47 -16.57
C LYS A 156 -2.88 -9.84 -16.82
N ASN A 157 -2.66 -8.61 -16.35
CA ASN A 157 -1.48 -7.82 -16.71
C ASN A 157 -0.41 -7.74 -15.61
N GLY A 158 -0.73 -8.23 -14.41
CA GLY A 158 0.15 -8.18 -13.26
C GLY A 158 -0.28 -9.18 -12.19
N GLU A 159 -0.44 -10.46 -12.59
CA GLU A 159 -0.89 -11.54 -11.71
C GLU A 159 -0.08 -11.62 -10.41
N SER A 160 1.24 -11.41 -10.49
CA SER A 160 2.17 -11.43 -9.35
C SER A 160 2.19 -10.15 -8.52
N PHE A 161 1.46 -9.11 -8.93
CA PHE A 161 1.42 -7.83 -8.23
C PHE A 161 0.98 -8.01 -6.78
N ASP A 162 1.62 -7.25 -5.89
CA ASP A 162 1.36 -7.31 -4.45
C ASP A 162 1.35 -8.76 -3.92
N ARG A 163 2.32 -9.57 -4.38
CA ARG A 163 2.47 -10.99 -4.00
C ARG A 163 1.23 -11.82 -4.30
N TYR A 164 0.76 -11.76 -5.54
CA TYR A 164 -0.49 -12.40 -5.97
C TYR A 164 -1.73 -11.82 -5.24
N GLY A 165 -1.68 -10.54 -4.87
CA GLY A 165 -2.78 -9.80 -4.26
C GLY A 165 -4.08 -9.79 -5.09
N PRO A 166 -4.07 -9.84 -6.43
CA PRO A 166 -5.28 -10.01 -7.22
C PRO A 166 -6.04 -11.31 -6.89
N HIS A 167 -5.34 -12.42 -6.67
CA HIS A 167 -5.94 -13.69 -6.28
C HIS A 167 -6.47 -13.66 -4.84
N THR A 168 -5.74 -13.04 -3.90
CA THR A 168 -6.25 -12.76 -2.54
C THR A 168 -7.57 -12.02 -2.57
N THR A 169 -7.64 -10.98 -3.40
CA THR A 169 -8.81 -10.11 -3.56
C THR A 169 -9.99 -10.87 -4.18
N LYS A 170 -9.73 -11.68 -5.22
CA LYS A 170 -10.75 -12.51 -5.87
C LYS A 170 -11.29 -13.60 -4.94
N GLY A 171 -10.40 -14.21 -4.14
CA GLY A 171 -10.78 -15.18 -3.12
C GLY A 171 -11.69 -14.56 -2.05
N ARG A 172 -11.37 -13.37 -1.57
CA ARG A 172 -12.21 -12.63 -0.62
C ARG A 172 -13.56 -12.23 -1.24
N TYR A 173 -13.56 -11.79 -2.49
CA TYR A 173 -14.78 -11.47 -3.24
C TYR A 173 -15.78 -12.63 -3.22
N TYR A 174 -15.36 -13.85 -3.56
CA TYR A 174 -16.26 -15.01 -3.57
C TYR A 174 -16.83 -15.37 -2.18
N TRP A 175 -16.12 -15.05 -1.10
CA TRP A 175 -16.57 -15.27 0.27
C TRP A 175 -17.59 -14.22 0.73
N GLU A 176 -17.35 -12.95 0.41
CA GLU A 176 -18.14 -11.80 0.86
C GLU A 176 -19.53 -11.72 0.24
N LEU A 177 -19.70 -12.25 -0.98
CA LEU A 177 -20.98 -12.22 -1.67
C LEU A 177 -22.09 -12.88 -0.84
N PRO A 178 -23.35 -12.41 -0.96
CA PRO A 178 -24.50 -13.08 -0.35
C PRO A 178 -24.82 -14.39 -1.09
N TRP A 179 -25.51 -15.30 -0.41
CA TRP A 179 -26.14 -16.43 -1.10
C TRP A 179 -27.21 -15.91 -2.08
N PRO A 180 -27.34 -16.44 -3.30
CA PRO A 180 -26.64 -17.61 -3.87
C PRO A 180 -25.35 -17.29 -4.64
N LYS A 181 -24.91 -16.03 -4.72
CA LYS A 181 -23.69 -15.64 -5.45
C LYS A 181 -22.38 -16.07 -4.76
N ARG A 182 -22.41 -16.31 -3.46
CA ARG A 182 -21.26 -16.81 -2.68
C ARG A 182 -20.76 -18.14 -3.23
N ASP A 183 -19.43 -18.29 -3.34
CA ASP A 183 -18.79 -19.52 -3.78
C ASP A 183 -17.54 -19.82 -2.94
N LEU A 184 -17.71 -20.59 -1.86
CA LEU A 184 -16.61 -20.90 -0.94
C LEU A 184 -15.54 -21.79 -1.61
N LYS A 185 -15.91 -22.62 -2.59
CA LYS A 185 -14.96 -23.43 -3.35
C LYS A 185 -14.02 -22.54 -4.15
N LYS A 186 -14.56 -21.59 -4.92
CA LYS A 186 -13.74 -20.63 -5.67
C LYS A 186 -12.93 -19.73 -4.75
N SER A 187 -13.47 -19.36 -3.59
CA SER A 187 -12.71 -18.63 -2.58
C SER A 187 -11.43 -19.39 -2.17
N LYS A 188 -11.55 -20.69 -1.83
CA LYS A 188 -10.40 -21.55 -1.51
C LYS A 188 -9.42 -21.65 -2.68
N GLU A 189 -9.91 -21.89 -3.89
CA GLU A 189 -9.05 -22.03 -5.08
C GLU A 189 -8.21 -20.78 -5.36
N GLU A 190 -8.80 -19.58 -5.28
CA GLU A 190 -8.05 -18.34 -5.49
C GLU A 190 -7.05 -18.07 -4.37
N LEU A 191 -7.44 -18.28 -3.11
CA LEU A 191 -6.52 -18.10 -1.96
C LEU A 191 -5.35 -19.08 -2.01
N GLN A 192 -5.59 -20.32 -2.46
CA GLN A 192 -4.54 -21.33 -2.59
C GLN A 192 -3.49 -20.92 -3.63
N LYS A 193 -3.88 -20.31 -4.77
CA LYS A 193 -2.92 -19.80 -5.76
C LYS A 193 -1.95 -18.79 -5.16
N SER A 194 -2.44 -17.87 -4.32
CA SER A 194 -1.57 -16.91 -3.62
C SER A 194 -0.67 -17.61 -2.59
N ILE A 195 -1.21 -18.57 -1.83
CA ILE A 195 -0.44 -19.34 -0.83
C ILE A 195 0.70 -20.14 -1.48
N ASP A 196 0.45 -20.79 -2.61
CA ASP A 196 1.45 -21.62 -3.31
C ASP A 196 2.63 -20.78 -3.82
N LYS A 197 2.40 -19.51 -4.14
CA LYS A 197 3.42 -18.59 -4.65
C LYS A 197 4.08 -17.75 -3.56
N HIS A 198 3.32 -17.38 -2.54
CA HIS A 198 3.75 -16.51 -1.44
C HIS A 198 3.25 -17.05 -0.10
N PRO A 199 3.86 -18.14 0.40
CA PRO A 199 3.50 -18.74 1.70
C PRO A 199 3.83 -17.83 2.89
N GLU A 200 4.56 -16.74 2.70
CA GLU A 200 4.78 -15.71 3.70
C GLU A 200 3.58 -14.76 3.86
N HIS A 201 2.66 -14.69 2.89
CA HIS A 201 1.55 -13.73 2.87
C HIS A 201 0.40 -14.15 3.80
N LEU A 202 0.54 -13.83 5.09
CA LEU A 202 -0.30 -14.33 6.18
C LEU A 202 -1.81 -14.10 6.00
N ARG A 203 -2.23 -13.00 5.33
CA ARG A 203 -3.65 -12.71 5.09
C ARG A 203 -4.35 -13.83 4.32
N ASN A 204 -3.66 -14.55 3.44
CA ASN A 204 -4.28 -15.63 2.68
C ASN A 204 -4.67 -16.81 3.58
N TYR A 205 -3.87 -17.10 4.60
CA TYR A 205 -4.20 -18.13 5.59
C TYR A 205 -5.36 -17.69 6.50
N LEU A 206 -5.39 -16.42 6.91
CA LEU A 206 -6.53 -15.86 7.64
C LEU A 206 -7.82 -16.02 6.83
N PHE A 207 -7.84 -15.57 5.58
CA PHE A 207 -9.02 -15.68 4.72
C PHE A 207 -9.37 -17.12 4.41
N MET A 208 -8.39 -18.01 4.23
CA MET A 208 -8.63 -19.44 4.05
C MET A 208 -9.30 -20.05 5.29
N ALA A 209 -8.87 -19.67 6.49
CA ALA A 209 -9.47 -20.12 7.74
C ALA A 209 -10.94 -19.67 7.86
N GLU A 210 -11.24 -18.40 7.57
CA GLU A 210 -12.61 -17.88 7.55
C GLU A 210 -13.48 -18.57 6.49
N THR A 211 -12.90 -18.90 5.33
CA THR A 211 -13.59 -19.66 4.28
C THR A 211 -13.90 -21.08 4.71
N LEU A 212 -12.93 -21.80 5.29
CA LEU A 212 -13.11 -23.18 5.77
C LEU A 212 -14.11 -23.25 6.93
N LEU A 213 -14.03 -22.34 7.89
CA LEU A 213 -14.97 -22.27 9.00
C LEU A 213 -16.41 -22.09 8.49
N LYS A 214 -16.59 -21.18 7.52
CA LYS A 214 -17.90 -20.93 6.91
C LYS A 214 -18.41 -22.10 6.06
N ASP A 215 -17.51 -22.93 5.56
CA ASP A 215 -17.79 -24.18 4.84
C ASP A 215 -18.06 -25.36 5.80
N GLY A 216 -18.00 -25.14 7.12
CA GLY A 216 -18.20 -26.15 8.15
C GLY A 216 -16.96 -26.99 8.48
N ASP A 217 -15.80 -26.68 7.91
CA ASP A 217 -14.53 -27.36 8.19
C ASP A 217 -13.72 -26.63 9.26
N ALA A 218 -14.19 -26.70 10.51
CA ALA A 218 -13.50 -26.07 11.65
C ALA A 218 -12.09 -26.64 11.87
N LYS A 219 -11.88 -27.94 11.61
CA LYS A 219 -10.56 -28.59 11.75
C LYS A 219 -9.57 -28.06 10.72
N GLY A 220 -9.96 -27.97 9.46
CA GLY A 220 -9.16 -27.35 8.41
C GLY A 220 -8.92 -25.87 8.69
N ALA A 221 -9.93 -25.15 9.17
CA ALA A 221 -9.80 -23.75 9.57
C ALA A 221 -8.73 -23.57 10.66
N LYS A 222 -8.69 -24.45 11.67
CA LYS A 222 -7.67 -24.41 12.74
C LYS A 222 -6.25 -24.52 12.18
N VAL A 223 -6.03 -25.42 11.22
CA VAL A 223 -4.71 -25.56 10.57
C VAL A 223 -4.28 -24.26 9.89
N GLN A 224 -5.20 -23.56 9.22
CA GLN A 224 -4.85 -22.32 8.50
C GLN A 224 -4.70 -21.13 9.45
N ILE A 225 -5.54 -21.00 10.48
CA ILE A 225 -5.41 -19.89 11.44
C ILE A 225 -4.10 -19.99 12.22
N ASP A 226 -3.63 -21.21 12.53
CA ASP A 226 -2.34 -21.44 13.18
C ASP A 226 -1.18 -20.98 12.30
N LYS A 227 -1.26 -21.16 10.98
CA LYS A 227 -0.27 -20.62 10.04
C LYS A 227 -0.29 -19.09 10.02
N ALA A 228 -1.48 -18.47 10.05
CA ALA A 228 -1.60 -17.01 10.10
C ALA A 228 -1.01 -16.43 11.40
N LEU A 229 -1.22 -17.08 12.54
CA LEU A 229 -0.74 -16.63 13.85
C LEU A 229 0.78 -16.81 14.02
N ASN A 230 1.32 -17.94 13.55
CA ASN A 230 2.71 -18.33 13.78
C ASN A 230 3.66 -18.01 12.62
N GLY A 231 3.14 -17.53 11.48
CA GLY A 231 3.95 -17.22 10.31
C GLY A 231 4.91 -16.03 10.50
N SER A 232 5.90 -15.97 9.61
CA SER A 232 6.95 -14.93 9.64
C SER A 232 6.39 -13.54 9.40
N GLU A 233 6.92 -12.55 10.12
CA GLU A 233 6.59 -11.14 9.93
C GLU A 233 7.57 -10.42 9.00
N SER A 234 8.63 -11.09 8.55
CA SER A 234 9.80 -10.45 7.95
C SER A 234 9.51 -9.71 6.64
N TYR A 235 8.56 -10.17 5.82
CA TYR A 235 8.33 -9.58 4.50
C TYR A 235 7.55 -8.26 4.58
N ASP A 236 6.58 -8.17 5.49
CA ASP A 236 5.74 -6.99 5.70
C ASP A 236 5.25 -6.98 7.16
N PRO A 237 6.10 -6.46 8.08
CA PRO A 237 5.78 -6.46 9.50
C PRO A 237 4.47 -5.73 9.86
N PRO A 238 4.15 -4.56 9.27
CA PRO A 238 2.85 -3.90 9.50
C PRO A 238 1.65 -4.79 9.14
N GLU A 239 1.69 -5.50 8.01
CA GLU A 239 0.63 -6.43 7.63
C GLU A 239 0.55 -7.64 8.53
N ALA A 240 1.68 -8.25 8.85
CA ALA A 240 1.71 -9.42 9.72
C ALA A 240 1.11 -9.11 11.09
N ARG A 241 1.43 -7.96 11.71
CA ARG A 241 0.83 -7.54 12.99
C ARG A 241 -0.68 -7.34 12.89
N ARG A 242 -1.16 -6.71 11.82
CA ARG A 242 -2.60 -6.53 11.56
C ARG A 242 -3.31 -7.88 11.43
N VAL A 243 -2.82 -8.75 10.55
CA VAL A 243 -3.40 -10.06 10.30
C VAL A 243 -3.40 -10.91 11.56
N LYS A 244 -2.30 -10.95 12.32
CA LYS A 244 -2.24 -11.69 13.59
C LYS A 244 -3.23 -11.16 14.62
N LYS A 245 -3.47 -9.84 14.67
CA LYS A 245 -4.51 -9.27 15.53
C LYS A 245 -5.90 -9.78 15.13
N TRP A 246 -6.24 -9.77 13.85
CA TRP A 246 -7.52 -10.27 13.36
C TRP A 246 -7.68 -11.78 13.52
N ALA A 247 -6.61 -12.53 13.30
CA ALA A 247 -6.60 -13.98 13.40
C ALA A 247 -6.99 -14.48 14.79
N LYS A 248 -6.61 -13.77 15.87
CA LYS A 248 -7.05 -14.07 17.24
C LYS A 248 -8.58 -14.00 17.43
N GLY A 249 -9.27 -13.19 16.63
CA GLY A 249 -10.74 -13.12 16.64
C GLY A 249 -11.37 -14.33 15.96
N VAL A 250 -10.79 -14.77 14.84
CA VAL A 250 -11.25 -15.95 14.09
C VAL A 250 -10.92 -17.24 14.83
N GLU A 251 -9.74 -17.33 15.46
CA GLU A 251 -9.35 -18.49 16.30
C GLU A 251 -10.39 -18.81 17.37
N LYS A 252 -10.88 -17.79 18.09
CA LYS A 252 -11.95 -17.98 19.09
C LYS A 252 -13.25 -18.54 18.50
N GLN A 253 -13.59 -18.17 17.26
CA GLN A 253 -14.77 -18.69 16.57
C GLN A 253 -14.56 -20.14 16.13
N ILE A 254 -13.34 -20.48 15.69
CA ILE A 254 -12.95 -21.84 15.33
C ILE A 254 -13.00 -22.74 16.56
N ASP A 255 -12.41 -22.31 17.69
CA ASP A 255 -12.39 -23.10 18.93
C ASP A 255 -13.79 -23.38 19.47
N ALA A 256 -14.74 -22.45 19.27
CA ALA A 256 -16.13 -22.64 19.64
C ALA A 256 -16.91 -23.61 18.72
N ALA A 257 -16.39 -23.89 17.52
CA ALA A 257 -16.99 -24.76 16.52
C ALA A 257 -16.36 -26.17 16.47
N LEU A 258 -15.33 -26.42 17.28
CA LEU A 258 -14.65 -27.71 17.45
C LEU A 258 -15.26 -28.52 18.59
#